data_AF-A0A0E9M0V3-F1
#
_entry.id   AF-A0A0E9M0V3-F1
#
_cell.length_a   1.000
_cell.length_b   1.000
_cell.length_c   1.000
_cell.angle_alpha   90.00
_cell.angle_beta   90.00
_cell.angle_gamma   90.00
#
_symmetry.space_group_name_H-M   'P 1'
#
loop_
_entity.id
_entity.type
_entity.pdbx_description
1 polymer ?
#
loop_
_entity_poly.entity_id
_entity_poly.type
_entity_poly.pdbx_seq_one_letter_code
_entity_poly.pdbx_strand_id
1 'polypeptide(L)'
;MVTFIGDFECKADAKGRIVLPAAFKKSVGQEEWRFVVRKDLFEKCLVLYPYAYWEEELVNLRQKLNPYKREHKQFLRDFFRASAEISLDGNGRFLIPRRLMDQVEANREVMLVGVDRYIELWSREVYLTMSDNPDVLAGQAEALLGNPKTD
;
A
#
# COMPACT_ATOMS: atom_id res chain seq x y z
N MET A 1 -11.98 3.41 12.71
CA MET A 1 -10.69 3.70 12.07
C MET A 1 -9.98 2.37 11.87
N VAL A 2 -9.63 2.03 10.63
CA VAL A 2 -9.05 0.73 10.26
C VAL A 2 -7.55 0.79 10.53
N THR A 3 -7.01 -0.24 11.20
CA THR A 3 -5.57 -0.41 11.38
C THR A 3 -5.16 -1.81 10.91
N PHE A 4 -4.14 -1.87 10.06
CA PHE A 4 -3.48 -3.09 9.60
C PHE A 4 -2.16 -3.26 10.34
N ILE A 5 -1.95 -4.45 10.89
CA ILE A 5 -0.78 -4.78 11.72
C ILE A 5 -0.26 -6.15 11.33
N GLY A 6 1.07 -6.25 11.20
CA GLY A 6 1.79 -7.48 10.91
C GLY A 6 2.04 -7.69 9.42
N ASP A 7 2.86 -8.69 9.11
CA ASP A 7 3.21 -9.11 7.76
C ASP A 7 2.81 -10.58 7.50
N PHE A 8 2.41 -10.87 6.26
CA PHE A 8 1.88 -12.18 5.90
C PHE A 8 2.39 -12.61 4.53
N GLU A 9 3.02 -13.78 4.47
CA GLU A 9 3.38 -14.42 3.21
C GLU A 9 2.14 -14.97 2.51
N CYS A 10 1.95 -14.58 1.26
CA CYS A 10 0.82 -14.98 0.43
C CYS A 10 1.30 -15.50 -0.93
N LYS A 11 0.57 -16.46 -1.50
CA LYS A 11 0.81 -16.96 -2.85
C LYS A 11 -0.37 -16.65 -3.75
N ALA A 12 -0.08 -16.28 -4.98
CA ALA A 12 -1.11 -16.12 -6.00
C ALA A 12 -1.65 -17.49 -6.43
N ASP A 13 -2.97 -17.60 -6.62
CA ASP A 13 -3.59 -18.81 -7.17
C ASP A 13 -3.31 -18.96 -8.68
N ALA A 14 -3.81 -20.05 -9.29
CA ALA A 14 -3.62 -20.31 -10.72
C ALA A 14 -4.16 -19.21 -11.66
N LYS A 15 -5.01 -18.31 -11.16
CA LYS A 15 -5.57 -17.16 -11.89
C LYS A 15 -4.92 -15.83 -11.48
N GLY A 16 -3.86 -15.86 -10.68
CA GLY A 16 -3.15 -14.68 -10.20
C GLY A 16 -3.84 -13.97 -9.03
N ARG A 17 -4.85 -14.57 -8.40
CA ARG A 17 -5.57 -13.94 -7.28
C ARG A 17 -4.85 -14.20 -5.96
N ILE A 18 -4.83 -13.19 -5.10
CA ILE A 18 -4.22 -13.24 -3.78
C ILE A 18 -5.34 -13.22 -2.73
N VAL A 19 -5.24 -14.06 -1.72
CA VAL A 19 -6.17 -14.08 -0.58
C VAL A 19 -5.75 -12.98 0.39
N LEU A 20 -6.69 -12.12 0.81
CA LEU A 20 -6.42 -11.18 1.89
C LEU A 20 -6.36 -11.95 3.24
N PRO A 21 -5.30 -11.76 4.05
CA PRO A 21 -5.15 -12.41 5.35
C PRO A 21 -6.36 -12.17 6.26
N ALA A 22 -6.69 -13.16 7.08
CA ALA A 22 -7.86 -13.10 7.96
C ALA A 22 -7.80 -11.91 8.94
N ALA A 23 -6.61 -11.58 9.44
CA ALA A 23 -6.37 -10.42 10.28
C ALA A 23 -6.78 -9.11 9.58
N PHE A 24 -6.33 -8.91 8.34
CA PHE A 24 -6.68 -7.71 7.55
C PHE A 24 -8.15 -7.69 7.15
N LYS A 25 -8.75 -8.82 6.77
CA LYS A 25 -10.20 -8.91 6.48
C LYS A 25 -11.05 -8.46 7.67
N LYS A 26 -10.63 -8.80 8.90
CA LYS A 26 -11.32 -8.38 10.12
C LYS A 26 -11.22 -6.87 10.33
N SER A 27 -10.10 -6.24 9.97
CA SER A 27 -9.91 -4.80 10.11
C SER A 27 -10.80 -3.98 9.17
N VAL A 28 -11.02 -4.42 7.92
CA VAL A 28 -11.76 -3.62 6.91
C VAL A 28 -13.28 -3.80 7.00
N GLY A 29 -13.76 -4.91 7.57
CA GLY A 29 -15.19 -5.24 7.55
C GLY A 29 -15.63 -5.82 6.19
N GLN A 30 -16.83 -6.40 6.12
CA GLN A 30 -17.32 -7.08 4.91
C GLN A 30 -17.90 -6.13 3.85
N GLU A 31 -18.31 -4.92 4.24
CA GLU A 31 -18.93 -3.95 3.32
C GLU A 31 -17.91 -3.11 2.53
N GLU A 32 -16.65 -3.09 2.99
CA GLU A 32 -15.57 -2.24 2.48
C GLU A 32 -14.53 -3.04 1.67
N TRP A 33 -14.99 -4.02 0.90
CA TRP A 33 -14.14 -4.86 0.05
C TRP A 33 -13.69 -4.18 -1.24
N ARG A 34 -13.43 -2.87 -1.17
CA ARG A 34 -12.94 -2.04 -2.27
C ARG A 34 -11.63 -1.38 -1.86
N PHE A 35 -10.66 -1.49 -2.76
CA PHE A 35 -9.32 -0.95 -2.54
C PHE A 35 -8.85 -0.21 -3.78
N VAL A 36 -7.98 0.76 -3.57
CA VAL A 36 -7.14 1.31 -4.62
C VAL A 36 -5.73 0.80 -4.43
N VAL A 37 -5.23 0.09 -5.44
CA VAL A 37 -3.83 -0.34 -5.50
C VAL A 37 -3.04 0.66 -6.33
N ARG A 38 -1.85 1.05 -5.87
CA ARG A 38 -0.91 1.87 -6.64
C ARG A 38 0.53 1.44 -6.41
N LYS A 39 1.43 1.81 -7.31
CA LYS A 39 2.88 1.71 -7.02
C LYS A 39 3.28 2.73 -5.96
N ASP A 40 4.14 2.35 -5.02
CA ASP A 40 4.72 3.29 -4.06
C ASP A 40 5.65 4.33 -4.74
N LEU A 41 5.85 5.47 -4.08
CA LEU A 41 6.69 6.57 -4.60
C LEU A 41 8.18 6.37 -4.32
N PHE A 42 8.51 5.72 -3.21
CA PHE A 42 9.88 5.59 -2.71
C PHE A 42 10.36 4.15 -2.79
N GLU A 43 9.44 3.21 -2.61
CA GLU A 43 9.75 1.79 -2.53
C GLU A 43 9.30 1.00 -3.75
N LYS A 44 9.93 -0.16 -3.97
CA LYS A 44 9.58 -1.09 -5.05
C LYS A 44 8.45 -2.04 -4.62
N CYS A 45 7.36 -1.47 -4.14
CA CYS A 45 6.17 -2.19 -3.69
C CYS A 45 4.88 -1.56 -4.24
N LEU A 46 3.76 -2.27 -4.07
CA LEU A 46 2.44 -1.71 -4.28
C LEU A 46 1.82 -1.36 -2.93
N VAL A 47 0.93 -0.37 -2.92
CA VAL A 47 0.18 0.06 -1.75
C VAL A 47 -1.30 -0.11 -2.04
N LEU A 48 -2.01 -0.82 -1.16
CA LEU A 48 -3.43 -1.08 -1.18
C LEU A 48 -4.09 -0.20 -0.10
N TYR A 49 -4.82 0.81 -0.55
CA TYR A 49 -5.62 1.67 0.30
C TYR A 49 -7.06 1.14 0.34
N PRO A 50 -7.66 0.94 1.52
CA PRO A 50 -9.12 0.88 1.62
C PRO A 50 -9.72 2.10 0.93
N TYR A 51 -10.80 1.93 0.19
CA TYR A 51 -11.34 2.99 -0.67
C TYR A 51 -11.66 4.27 0.12
N ALA A 52 -12.28 4.15 1.29
CA ALA A 52 -12.55 5.29 2.17
C ALA A 52 -11.29 6.10 2.52
N TYR A 53 -10.18 5.42 2.81
CA TYR A 53 -8.93 6.09 3.12
C TYR A 53 -8.27 6.73 1.89
N TRP A 54 -8.38 6.08 0.73
CA TRP A 54 -7.94 6.69 -0.54
C TRP A 54 -8.67 8.01 -0.83
N GLU A 55 -9.96 8.10 -0.54
CA GLU A 55 -10.73 9.33 -0.74
C GLU A 55 -10.22 10.48 0.15
N GLU A 56 -9.89 10.20 1.40
CA GLU A 56 -9.27 11.17 2.32
C GLU A 56 -7.92 11.68 1.78
N GLU A 57 -7.05 10.78 1.34
CA GLU A 57 -5.75 11.13 0.76
C GLU A 57 -5.90 11.98 -0.50
N LEU A 58 -6.90 11.68 -1.34
CA LEU A 58 -7.19 12.48 -2.52
C LEU A 58 -7.72 13.88 -2.18
N VAL A 59 -8.48 14.05 -1.10
CA VAL A 59 -8.89 15.39 -0.64
C VAL A 59 -7.64 16.21 -0.27
N ASN A 60 -6.76 15.64 0.54
CA ASN A 60 -5.51 16.28 0.96
C ASN A 60 -4.61 16.62 -0.24
N LEU A 61 -4.54 15.71 -1.22
CA LEU A 61 -3.76 15.90 -2.42
C LEU A 61 -4.32 17.05 -3.27
N ARG A 62 -5.64 17.08 -3.49
CA ARG A 62 -6.31 18.13 -4.30
C ARG A 62 -6.12 19.52 -3.71
N GLN A 63 -6.11 19.65 -2.38
CA GLN A 63 -5.89 20.94 -1.72
C GLN A 63 -4.50 21.54 -2.00
N LYS A 64 -3.51 20.70 -2.31
CA LYS A 64 -2.12 21.13 -2.60
C LYS A 64 -1.87 21.39 -4.09
N LEU A 65 -2.81 21.06 -4.97
CA LEU A 65 -2.59 21.05 -6.41
C LEU A 65 -3.35 22.16 -7.14
N ASN A 66 -2.68 22.78 -8.11
CA ASN A 66 -3.30 23.75 -9.01
C ASN A 66 -3.42 23.12 -10.41
N PRO A 67 -4.64 22.86 -10.93
CA PRO A 67 -4.84 22.20 -12.21
C PRO A 67 -4.37 23.02 -13.42
N TYR A 68 -4.15 24.33 -13.24
CA TYR A 68 -3.62 25.23 -14.27
C TYR A 68 -2.09 25.27 -14.33
N LYS A 69 -1.40 24.63 -13.38
CA LYS A 69 0.05 24.43 -13.44
C LYS A 69 0.38 23.13 -14.18
N ARG A 70 1.17 23.24 -15.26
CA ARG A 70 1.54 22.09 -16.10
C ARG A 70 2.19 20.95 -15.31
N GLU A 71 3.10 21.29 -14.39
CA GLU A 71 3.81 20.33 -13.52
C GLU A 71 2.84 19.55 -12.62
N HIS A 72 1.89 20.24 -12.00
CA HIS A 72 0.88 19.63 -11.12
C HIS A 72 -0.04 18.70 -11.92
N LYS A 73 -0.43 19.10 -13.14
CA LYS A 73 -1.24 18.26 -14.05
C LYS A 73 -0.46 17.02 -14.51
N GLN A 74 0.83 17.16 -14.79
CA GLN A 74 1.70 16.05 -15.14
C GLN A 74 1.84 15.08 -13.96
N PHE A 75 2.11 15.59 -12.76
CA PHE A 75 2.17 14.81 -11.53
C PHE A 75 0.88 14.01 -11.32
N LEU A 76 -0.31 14.62 -11.42
CA LEU A 76 -1.58 13.92 -11.29
C LEU A 76 -1.72 12.79 -12.31
N ARG A 77 -1.35 13.04 -13.57
CA ARG A 77 -1.43 11.99 -14.59
C ARG A 77 -0.54 10.80 -14.23
N ASP A 78 0.68 11.05 -13.81
CA ASP A 78 1.62 9.98 -13.46
C ASP A 78 1.21 9.25 -12.18
N PHE A 79 0.74 9.99 -11.17
CA PHE A 79 0.26 9.45 -9.90
C PHE A 79 -0.92 8.49 -10.09
N PHE A 80 -1.90 8.85 -10.93
CA PHE A 80 -3.09 8.03 -11.18
C PHE A 80 -2.88 6.95 -12.26
N ARG A 81 -1.97 7.14 -13.23
CA ARG A 81 -1.66 6.08 -14.21
C ARG A 81 -1.02 4.86 -13.53
N ALA A 82 -0.38 5.07 -12.39
CA ALA A 82 0.23 4.01 -11.58
C ALA A 82 -0.74 3.37 -10.57
N SER A 83 -2.06 3.55 -10.72
CA SER A 83 -3.07 2.96 -9.83
C SER A 83 -4.17 2.18 -10.56
N ALA A 84 -4.93 1.39 -9.80
CA ALA A 84 -6.13 0.70 -10.22
C ALA A 84 -7.07 0.50 -9.03
N GLU A 85 -8.38 0.49 -9.28
CA GLU A 85 -9.36 0.04 -8.30
C GLU A 85 -9.52 -1.48 -8.38
N ILE A 86 -9.60 -2.14 -7.23
CA ILE A 86 -9.80 -3.59 -7.10
C ILE A 86 -10.83 -3.88 -6.01
N SER A 87 -11.47 -5.03 -6.10
CA SER A 87 -12.40 -5.51 -5.08
C SER A 87 -12.09 -6.94 -4.68
N LEU A 88 -12.51 -7.32 -3.47
CA LEU A 88 -12.44 -8.71 -3.02
C LEU A 88 -13.67 -9.47 -3.52
N ASP A 89 -13.46 -10.73 -3.92
CA ASP A 89 -14.54 -11.68 -4.18
C ASP A 89 -15.13 -12.25 -2.88
N GLY A 90 -16.19 -13.06 -2.99
CA GLY A 90 -16.85 -13.71 -1.85
C GLY A 90 -15.93 -14.53 -0.93
N ASN A 91 -14.75 -14.93 -1.40
CA ASN A 91 -13.75 -15.68 -0.62
C ASN A 91 -12.66 -14.76 -0.03
N GLY A 92 -12.80 -13.45 -0.18
CA GLY A 92 -11.82 -12.47 0.26
C GLY A 92 -10.55 -12.45 -0.60
N ARG A 93 -10.64 -12.81 -1.88
CA ARG A 93 -9.51 -12.77 -2.82
C ARG A 93 -9.60 -11.55 -3.72
N PHE A 94 -8.48 -10.94 -4.03
CA PHE A 94 -8.37 -9.84 -4.99
C PHE A 94 -7.44 -10.20 -6.14
N LEU A 95 -7.61 -9.52 -7.27
CA LEU A 95 -6.75 -9.63 -8.44
C LEU A 95 -6.13 -8.26 -8.73
N ILE A 96 -4.80 -8.19 -8.74
CA ILE A 96 -4.09 -6.97 -9.12
C ILE A 96 -3.78 -7.02 -10.61
N PRO A 97 -3.95 -5.90 -11.35
CA PRO A 97 -3.54 -5.83 -12.74
C PRO A 97 -2.07 -6.24 -12.91
N ARG A 98 -1.82 -7.18 -13.81
CA ARG A 98 -0.47 -7.75 -14.05
C ARG A 98 0.60 -6.68 -14.29
N ARG A 99 0.25 -5.60 -15.00
CA ARG A 99 1.14 -4.44 -15.24
C ARG A 99 1.70 -3.85 -13.93
N LEU A 100 0.91 -3.79 -12.86
CA LEU A 100 1.37 -3.27 -11.57
C LEU A 100 2.25 -4.29 -10.84
N MET A 101 1.88 -5.57 -10.89
CA MET A 101 2.69 -6.67 -10.31
C MET A 101 4.08 -6.75 -10.96
N ASP A 102 4.14 -6.63 -12.29
CA ASP A 102 5.39 -6.64 -13.05
C ASP A 102 6.30 -5.45 -12.68
N GLN A 103 5.74 -4.28 -12.36
CA GLN A 103 6.51 -3.09 -11.95
C GLN A 103 7.25 -3.26 -10.61
N VAL A 104 6.83 -4.22 -9.80
CA VAL A 104 7.40 -4.51 -8.46
C VAL A 104 7.94 -5.94 -8.35
N GLU A 105 8.01 -6.67 -9.46
CA GLU A 105 8.52 -8.05 -9.55
C GLU A 105 7.81 -9.04 -8.60
N ALA A 106 6.54 -8.81 -8.29
CA ALA A 106 5.76 -9.58 -7.32
C ALA A 106 4.96 -10.74 -7.95
N ASN A 107 5.56 -11.47 -8.90
CA ASN A 107 4.81 -12.37 -9.79
C ASN A 107 4.52 -13.80 -9.25
N ARG A 108 5.03 -14.18 -8.08
CA ARG A 108 4.90 -15.54 -7.53
C ARG A 108 4.45 -15.53 -6.07
N GLU A 109 5.39 -15.16 -5.20
CA GLU A 109 5.20 -15.09 -3.75
C GLU A 109 5.30 -13.63 -3.33
N VAL A 110 4.36 -13.22 -2.51
CA VAL A 110 4.23 -11.82 -2.08
C VAL A 110 4.16 -11.74 -0.58
N MET A 111 4.63 -10.63 -0.04
CA MET A 111 4.46 -10.27 1.36
C MET A 111 3.44 -9.15 1.44
N LEU A 112 2.41 -9.34 2.26
CA LEU A 112 1.44 -8.29 2.59
C LEU A 112 1.77 -7.73 3.96
N VAL A 113 2.12 -6.46 4.03
CA VAL A 113 2.59 -5.77 5.24
C VAL A 113 1.59 -4.72 5.63
N GLY A 114 1.06 -4.79 6.85
CA GLY A 114 0.14 -3.80 7.38
C GLY A 114 0.91 -2.57 7.86
N VAL A 115 0.58 -1.40 7.31
CA VAL A 115 1.19 -0.12 7.69
C VAL A 115 0.08 0.85 8.04
N ASP A 116 -0.36 0.79 9.29
CA ASP A 116 -1.43 1.62 9.85
C ASP A 116 -2.71 1.57 8.99
N ARG A 117 -2.95 2.56 8.12
CA ARG A 117 -4.19 2.69 7.34
C ARG A 117 -4.14 2.02 5.96
N TYR A 118 -3.01 1.45 5.55
CA TYR A 118 -2.87 0.77 4.26
C TYR A 118 -2.10 -0.55 4.38
N ILE A 119 -2.11 -1.32 3.30
CA ILE A 119 -1.33 -2.55 3.17
C ILE A 119 -0.32 -2.37 2.06
N GLU A 120 0.93 -2.68 2.32
CA GLU A 120 1.93 -2.80 1.27
C GLU A 120 1.96 -4.24 0.74
N LEU A 121 2.20 -4.37 -0.56
CA LEU A 121 2.43 -5.63 -1.24
C LEU A 121 3.81 -5.61 -1.87
N TRP A 122 4.64 -6.51 -1.40
CA TRP A 122 6.01 -6.67 -1.82
C TRP A 122 6.19 -7.98 -2.57
N SER A 123 7.14 -8.03 -3.50
CA SER A 123 7.74 -9.30 -3.88
C SER A 123 8.44 -9.88 -2.65
N ARG A 124 8.29 -11.19 -2.40
CA ARG A 124 8.96 -11.86 -1.28
C ARG A 124 10.48 -11.67 -1.34
N GLU A 125 11.05 -11.75 -2.53
CA GLU A 125 12.50 -11.58 -2.73
C GLU A 125 12.96 -10.18 -2.33
N VAL A 126 12.23 -9.14 -2.75
CA VAL A 126 12.54 -7.74 -2.40
C VAL A 126 12.34 -7.50 -0.90
N TYR A 127 11.24 -7.99 -0.31
CA TYR A 127 10.96 -7.84 1.11
C TYR A 127 12.08 -8.40 1.98
N LEU A 128 12.60 -9.59 1.66
CA LEU A 128 13.69 -10.21 2.41
C LEU A 128 15.03 -9.47 2.32
N THR A 129 15.18 -8.53 1.38
CA THR A 129 16.36 -7.66 1.30
C THR A 129 16.24 -6.40 2.15
N MET A 130 15.05 -6.09 2.67
CA MET A 130 14.90 -4.97 3.59
C MET A 130 15.68 -5.26 4.86
N SER A 131 16.49 -4.28 5.26
CA SER A 131 17.37 -4.37 6.42
C SER A 131 16.55 -4.41 7.71
N ASP A 132 16.44 -5.58 8.34
CA ASP A 132 16.00 -5.71 9.74
C ASP A 132 17.15 -5.35 10.69
N ASN A 133 17.69 -4.13 10.55
CA ASN A 133 18.72 -3.63 11.44
C ASN A 133 18.05 -2.81 12.55
N PRO A 134 18.02 -3.29 13.81
CA PRO A 134 17.41 -2.60 14.92
C PRO A 134 17.96 -1.18 15.13
N ASP A 135 19.24 -0.95 14.81
CA ASP A 135 19.89 0.35 14.98
C ASP A 135 19.31 1.42 14.05
N VAL A 136 18.86 1.03 12.85
CA VAL A 136 18.23 1.95 11.90
C VAL A 136 16.89 2.43 12.43
N LEU A 137 16.05 1.51 12.90
CA LEU A 137 14.75 1.85 13.49
C LEU A 137 14.92 2.68 14.76
N ALA A 138 15.85 2.29 15.64
CA ALA A 138 16.15 3.04 16.86
C ALA A 138 16.61 4.48 16.56
N GLY A 139 17.52 4.67 15.59
CA GLY A 139 17.97 6.00 15.19
C GLY A 139 16.87 6.86 14.57
N GLN A 140 15.99 6.27 13.74
CA GLN A 140 14.81 6.96 13.22
C GLN A 140 13.83 7.34 14.34
N ALA A 141 13.59 6.43 15.29
CA ALA A 141 12.72 6.67 16.43
C ALA A 141 13.26 7.80 17.32
N GLU A 142 14.57 7.85 17.58
CA GLU A 142 15.20 8.93 18.33
C GLU A 142 15.06 10.28 17.61
N ALA A 143 15.30 10.33 16.30
CA ALA A 143 15.17 11.57 15.53
C ALA A 143 13.73 12.12 15.49
N LEU A 144 12.72 11.24 15.45
CA LEU A 144 11.32 11.62 15.33
C LEU A 144 10.61 11.81 16.68
N LEU A 145 10.93 10.99 17.68
CA LEU A 145 10.22 10.91 18.96
C LEU A 145 11.09 11.34 20.15
N GLY A 146 12.43 11.31 20.00
CA GLY A 146 13.39 11.54 21.09
C GLY A 146 13.61 13.00 21.46
N ASN A 147 13.24 13.95 20.58
CA ASN A 147 13.25 15.37 20.93
C ASN A 147 11.85 15.80 21.39
N PRO A 148 11.60 15.98 22.70
CA PRO A 148 10.43 16.74 23.12
C PRO A 148 10.62 18.14 22.54
N LYS A 149 9.63 18.62 21.78
CA LYS A 149 9.57 20.04 21.40
C LYS A 149 9.69 20.86 22.69
N THR A 150 10.83 21.50 22.89
CA THR A 150 10.93 22.67 23.76
C THR A 150 10.29 23.82 23.00
N ASP A 151 8.98 23.94 23.17
CA ASP A 151 8.25 25.21 23.07
C ASP A 151 7.54 25.44 24.41
#